data_AF-A0AAE3UDW7-F1
#
_entry.id   AF-A0AAE3UDW7-F1
#
_cell.length_a   1.000
_cell.length_b   1.000
_cell.length_c   1.000
_cell.angle_alpha   90.00
_cell.angle_beta   90.00
_cell.angle_gamma   90.00
#
_symmetry.space_group_name_H-M   'P 1'
#
loop_
_entity.id
_entity.type
_entity.pdbx_description
1 polymer ?
#
loop_
_entity_poly.entity_id
_entity_poly.type
_entity_poly.pdbx_seq_one_letter_code
_entity_poly.pdbx_strand_id
1 'polypeptide(L)'
;MNKLSNITLGVYFLVITIFGRQPSIKLSFFDKIPAEIDGCGHYYTYGSLDYQNSKYVFVTNLQGLAFIRINGRQISLKQTNDKYAKVSIYKGGGYTVVEETKTVRQTGDEVWLSRGTLKVIRHSDKQEILIWIHGEGGC
;
A
#
# COMPACT_ATOMS: atom_id res chain seq x y z
N MET A 1 -71.91 4.61 15.30
CA MET A 1 -71.15 3.63 14.50
C MET A 1 -69.95 4.35 13.90
N ASN A 2 -68.75 3.96 14.33
CA ASN A 2 -67.48 4.63 14.10
C ASN A 2 -66.98 4.38 12.66
N LYS A 3 -66.50 5.42 11.96
CA LYS A 3 -65.67 5.26 10.76
C LYS A 3 -64.30 5.84 11.06
N LEU A 4 -63.35 4.94 11.29
CA LEU A 4 -61.95 5.22 11.62
C LEU A 4 -61.24 5.84 10.42
N SER A 5 -60.52 6.92 10.68
CA SER A 5 -59.59 7.59 9.79
C SER A 5 -58.35 6.72 9.58
N ASN A 6 -57.99 6.49 8.32
CA ASN A 6 -56.72 5.85 7.95
C ASN A 6 -55.58 6.84 8.17
N ILE A 7 -54.72 6.54 9.15
CA ILE A 7 -53.46 7.25 9.41
C ILE A 7 -52.37 6.51 8.65
N THR A 8 -51.86 7.13 7.59
CA THR A 8 -50.68 6.66 6.86
C THR A 8 -49.44 6.92 7.72
N LEU A 9 -48.92 5.89 8.40
CA LEU A 9 -47.64 5.98 9.11
C LEU A 9 -46.49 6.00 8.08
N GLY A 10 -45.92 7.19 7.85
CA GLY A 10 -44.64 7.34 7.15
C GLY A 10 -43.51 6.76 8.00
N VAL A 11 -42.85 5.72 7.49
CA VAL A 11 -41.66 5.13 8.10
C VAL A 11 -40.47 6.06 7.83
N TYR A 12 -40.08 6.84 8.82
CA TYR A 12 -38.84 7.60 8.79
C TYR A 12 -37.65 6.63 8.96
N PHE A 13 -36.94 6.33 7.88
CA PHE A 13 -35.65 5.65 7.94
C PHE A 13 -34.63 6.61 8.57
N LEU A 14 -34.37 6.43 9.88
CA LEU A 14 -33.27 7.08 10.58
C LEU A 14 -31.96 6.47 10.08
N VAL A 15 -31.28 7.15 9.15
CA VAL A 15 -29.91 6.78 8.75
C VAL A 15 -28.97 7.20 9.88
N ILE A 16 -28.74 6.28 10.82
CA ILE A 16 -27.68 6.43 11.82
C ILE A 16 -26.37 6.26 11.06
N THR A 17 -25.70 7.38 10.74
CA THR A 17 -24.33 7.34 10.25
C THR A 17 -23.43 6.87 11.39
N ILE A 18 -23.22 5.56 11.46
CA ILE A 18 -22.19 4.97 12.31
C ILE A 18 -20.87 5.51 11.75
N PHE A 19 -20.22 6.42 12.47
CA PHE A 19 -18.83 6.80 12.21
C PHE A 19 -17.95 5.57 12.50
N GLY A 20 -17.93 4.63 11.54
CA GLY A 20 -17.11 3.43 11.62
C GLY A 20 -15.65 3.83 11.59
N ARG A 21 -14.91 3.49 12.64
CA ARG A 21 -13.45 3.59 12.68
C ARG A 21 -12.89 2.82 11.48
N GLN A 22 -12.14 3.49 10.60
CA GLN A 22 -11.50 2.80 9.48
C GLN A 22 -10.56 1.70 10.01
N PRO A 23 -10.49 0.54 9.34
CA PRO A 23 -9.60 -0.55 9.76
C PRO A 23 -8.14 -0.09 9.74
N SER A 24 -7.32 -0.70 10.60
CA SER A 24 -5.88 -0.43 10.61
C SER A 24 -5.25 -0.67 9.24
N ILE A 25 -4.22 0.09 8.89
CA ILE A 25 -3.40 -0.20 7.71
C ILE A 25 -2.70 -1.54 7.95
N LYS A 26 -3.03 -2.54 7.14
CA LYS A 26 -2.34 -3.84 7.10
C LYS A 26 -1.83 -4.09 5.69
N LEU A 27 -0.51 -4.23 5.52
CA LEU A 27 -0.03 -4.61 4.19
C LEU A 27 -0.30 -6.09 3.93
N SER A 28 -0.61 -6.39 2.69
CA SER A 28 -0.92 -7.73 2.20
C SER A 28 0.04 -8.09 1.08
N PHE A 29 0.24 -9.37 0.83
CA PHE A 29 1.08 -9.81 -0.27
C PHE A 29 0.37 -9.68 -1.62
N PHE A 30 1.14 -9.46 -2.68
CA PHE A 30 0.67 -9.58 -4.05
C PHE A 30 0.44 -11.06 -4.40
N ASP A 31 -0.76 -11.38 -4.90
CA ASP A 31 -1.05 -12.69 -5.48
C ASP A 31 -0.36 -12.86 -6.85
N LYS A 32 -0.20 -11.74 -7.57
CA LYS A 32 0.53 -11.62 -8.83
C LYS A 32 1.13 -10.22 -8.92
N ILE A 33 2.36 -10.12 -9.43
CA ILE A 33 3.01 -8.84 -9.69
C ILE A 33 2.27 -8.11 -10.82
N PRO A 34 1.96 -6.81 -10.67
CA PRO A 34 1.37 -6.01 -11.75
C PRO A 34 2.27 -6.01 -12.98
N ALA A 35 1.69 -6.16 -14.17
CA ALA A 35 2.45 -6.26 -15.42
C ALA A 35 3.23 -4.97 -15.76
N GLU A 36 2.87 -3.86 -15.14
CA GLU A 36 3.58 -2.58 -15.25
C GLU A 36 4.91 -2.55 -14.48
N ILE A 37 5.13 -3.57 -13.64
CA ILE A 37 6.40 -3.86 -12.97
C ILE A 37 7.03 -5.07 -13.67
N ASP A 38 7.40 -4.89 -14.93
CA ASP A 38 8.11 -5.90 -15.72
C ASP A 38 9.57 -5.48 -15.94
N GLY A 39 10.48 -6.43 -15.79
CA GLY A 39 11.93 -6.23 -15.83
C GLY A 39 12.46 -5.43 -14.63
N CYS A 40 12.96 -4.23 -14.90
CA CYS A 40 13.73 -3.46 -13.94
C CYS A 40 12.89 -2.83 -12.84
N GLY A 41 13.15 -3.20 -11.59
CA GLY A 41 12.36 -2.75 -10.47
C GLY A 41 12.94 -3.12 -9.11
N HIS A 42 12.21 -2.77 -8.07
CA HIS A 42 12.48 -3.20 -6.70
C HIS A 42 11.28 -3.93 -6.12
N TYR A 43 11.56 -5.00 -5.38
CA TYR A 43 10.55 -5.92 -4.85
C TYR A 43 10.81 -6.13 -3.36
N TYR A 44 9.87 -5.66 -2.52
CA TYR A 44 10.05 -5.61 -1.07
C TYR A 44 9.04 -6.44 -0.30
N THR A 45 9.49 -6.99 0.83
CA THR A 45 8.71 -7.80 1.77
C THR A 45 9.17 -7.63 3.22
N TYR A 46 8.50 -8.29 4.17
CA TYR A 46 8.71 -8.13 5.61
C TYR A 46 9.95 -8.87 6.15
N GLY A 47 10.07 -10.17 5.86
CA GLY A 47 11.15 -11.03 6.36
C GLY A 47 11.73 -11.99 5.32
N SER A 48 12.99 -12.42 5.52
CA SER A 48 13.77 -13.19 4.52
C SER A 48 13.07 -14.44 3.97
N LEU A 49 12.19 -15.06 4.77
CA LEU A 49 11.38 -16.20 4.36
C LEU A 49 10.30 -15.82 3.33
N ASP A 50 9.70 -14.63 3.44
CA ASP A 50 8.70 -14.15 2.48
C ASP A 50 9.33 -13.84 1.14
N TYR A 51 10.59 -13.36 1.13
CA TYR A 51 11.36 -13.16 -0.10
C TYR A 51 11.66 -14.46 -0.82
N GLN A 52 12.07 -15.52 -0.10
CA GLN A 52 12.27 -16.85 -0.70
C GLN A 52 10.98 -17.42 -1.31
N ASN A 53 9.81 -16.98 -0.84
CA ASN A 53 8.52 -17.38 -1.36
C ASN A 53 7.93 -16.37 -2.37
N SER A 54 8.71 -15.39 -2.83
CA SER A 54 8.29 -14.33 -3.75
C SER A 54 7.01 -13.60 -3.31
N LYS A 55 6.85 -13.42 -2.00
CA LYS A 55 5.72 -12.73 -1.40
C LYS A 55 6.09 -11.28 -1.14
N TYR A 56 5.63 -10.36 -2.00
CA TYR A 56 5.98 -8.95 -1.91
C TYR A 56 4.79 -8.12 -1.42
N VAL A 57 5.06 -7.04 -0.70
CA VAL A 57 4.04 -6.07 -0.21
C VAL A 57 4.13 -4.73 -0.91
N PHE A 58 5.29 -4.42 -1.47
CA PHE A 58 5.59 -3.17 -2.16
C PHE A 58 6.53 -3.44 -3.33
N VAL A 59 6.18 -2.94 -4.50
CA VAL A 59 6.94 -3.12 -5.75
C VAL A 59 7.04 -1.80 -6.49
N THR A 60 8.19 -1.55 -7.11
CA THR A 60 8.46 -0.31 -7.86
C THR A 60 9.15 -0.61 -9.18
N ASN A 61 8.99 0.26 -10.16
CA ASN A 61 9.80 0.26 -11.38
C ASN A 61 10.75 1.47 -11.41
N LEU A 62 11.68 1.48 -12.35
CA LEU A 62 12.66 2.58 -12.48
C LEU A 62 12.07 3.90 -13.01
N GLN A 63 10.78 3.94 -13.36
CA GLN A 63 10.10 5.14 -13.87
C GLN A 63 9.30 5.88 -12.77
N GLY A 64 9.43 5.45 -11.52
CA GLY A 64 8.73 6.05 -10.38
C GLY A 64 7.28 5.58 -10.22
N LEU A 65 6.88 4.51 -10.91
CA LEU A 65 5.63 3.81 -10.61
C LEU A 65 5.85 2.83 -9.47
N ALA A 66 4.91 2.79 -8.54
CA ALA A 66 4.92 1.80 -7.47
C ALA A 66 3.52 1.26 -7.20
N PHE A 67 3.47 0.04 -6.67
CA PHE A 67 2.26 -0.57 -6.15
C PHE A 67 2.49 -1.06 -4.72
N ILE A 68 1.49 -0.84 -3.88
CA ILE A 68 1.42 -1.39 -2.52
C ILE A 68 0.09 -2.11 -2.34
N ARG A 69 0.05 -3.22 -1.59
CA ARG A 69 -1.21 -3.84 -1.20
C ARG A 69 -1.55 -3.54 0.25
N ILE A 70 -2.67 -2.83 0.44
CA ILE A 70 -3.18 -2.44 1.76
C ILE A 70 -4.58 -3.03 1.92
N ASN A 71 -4.80 -3.78 3.00
CA ASN A 71 -6.07 -4.42 3.33
C ASN A 71 -6.62 -5.23 2.14
N GLY A 72 -5.75 -6.02 1.51
CA GLY A 72 -6.08 -6.83 0.34
C GLY A 72 -6.28 -6.06 -0.97
N ARG A 73 -6.22 -4.73 -0.98
CA ARG A 73 -6.40 -3.90 -2.18
C ARG A 73 -5.07 -3.39 -2.71
N GLN A 74 -4.88 -3.50 -4.02
CA GLN A 74 -3.74 -2.88 -4.71
C GLN A 74 -3.97 -1.37 -4.86
N ILE A 75 -2.97 -0.59 -4.48
CA ILE A 75 -2.94 0.86 -4.59
C ILE A 75 -1.79 1.23 -5.51
N SER A 76 -2.09 1.98 -6.57
CA SER A 76 -1.09 2.57 -7.46
C SER A 76 -0.58 3.88 -6.87
N LEU A 77 0.73 4.07 -6.93
CA LEU A 77 1.44 5.23 -6.40
C LEU A 77 2.41 5.75 -7.44
N LYS A 78 2.64 7.07 -7.42
CA LYS A 78 3.67 7.73 -8.23
C LYS A 78 4.69 8.39 -7.33
N GLN A 79 5.96 8.25 -7.67
CA GLN A 79 7.05 8.98 -7.02
C GLN A 79 6.85 10.48 -7.23
N THR A 80 7.06 11.27 -6.18
CA THR A 80 6.77 12.71 -6.15
C THR A 80 7.98 13.57 -5.85
N ASN A 81 9.09 12.94 -5.48
CA ASN A 81 10.36 13.60 -5.26
C ASN A 81 11.40 13.16 -6.30
N ASP A 82 12.57 13.79 -6.25
CA ASP A 82 13.69 13.44 -7.11
C ASP A 82 14.04 11.95 -7.01
N LYS A 83 14.30 11.32 -8.15
CA LYS A 83 14.64 9.90 -8.26
C LYS A 83 15.95 9.56 -7.54
N TYR A 84 16.86 10.51 -7.40
CA TYR A 84 18.16 10.36 -6.75
C TYR A 84 18.14 10.75 -5.26
N ALA A 85 16.97 11.08 -4.71
CA ALA A 85 16.85 11.32 -3.28
C ALA A 85 17.20 10.04 -2.50
N LYS A 86 17.86 10.21 -1.35
CA LYS A 86 18.16 9.12 -0.41
C LYS A 86 16.90 8.38 0.08
N VAL A 87 15.75 9.04 -0.01
CA VAL A 87 14.45 8.55 0.40
C VAL A 87 13.52 8.72 -0.78
N SER A 88 12.72 7.71 -1.12
CA SER A 88 11.72 7.79 -2.19
C SER A 88 10.33 8.04 -1.59
N ILE A 89 9.60 9.02 -2.14
CA ILE A 89 8.27 9.40 -1.65
C ILE A 89 7.25 9.17 -2.76
N TYR A 90 6.36 8.19 -2.54
CA TYR A 90 5.30 7.85 -3.46
C TYR A 90 3.93 8.28 -2.92
N LYS A 91 3.04 8.75 -3.80
CA LYS A 91 1.69 9.18 -3.44
C LYS A 91 0.65 8.62 -4.40
N GLY A 92 -0.52 8.28 -3.88
CA GLY A 92 -1.65 7.77 -4.67
C GLY A 92 -2.71 7.11 -3.80
N GLY A 93 -3.96 7.08 -4.28
CA GLY A 93 -5.07 6.41 -3.60
C GLY A 93 -5.37 6.90 -2.17
N GLY A 94 -5.00 8.15 -1.84
CA GLY A 94 -5.15 8.69 -0.47
C GLY A 94 -4.05 8.25 0.50
N TYR A 95 -2.94 7.72 -0.01
CA TYR A 95 -1.78 7.32 0.78
C TYR A 95 -0.52 8.08 0.37
N THR A 96 0.38 8.27 1.34
CA THR A 96 1.80 8.54 1.11
C THR A 96 2.60 7.35 1.59
N VAL A 97 3.56 6.91 0.77
CA VAL A 97 4.53 5.88 1.11
C VAL A 97 5.92 6.49 1.06
N VAL A 98 6.68 6.34 2.14
CA VAL A 98 8.08 6.78 2.24
C VAL A 98 8.94 5.54 2.36
N GLU A 99 9.77 5.32 1.35
CA GLU A 99 10.73 4.23 1.26
C GLU A 99 12.13 4.78 1.59
N GLU A 100 12.77 4.22 2.61
CA GLU A 100 14.17 4.50 2.93
C GLU A 100 14.91 3.18 3.02
N THR A 101 15.78 2.90 2.04
CA THR A 101 16.51 1.64 1.93
C THR A 101 18.01 1.90 1.74
N LYS A 102 18.79 0.87 2.06
CA LYS A 102 20.23 0.82 1.76
C LYS A 102 20.58 -0.53 1.16
N THR A 103 21.53 -0.53 0.24
CA THR A 103 22.14 -1.74 -0.31
C THR A 103 22.89 -2.48 0.80
N VAL A 104 22.61 -3.78 0.92
CA VAL A 104 23.30 -4.70 1.83
C VAL A 104 24.44 -5.41 1.10
N ARG A 105 24.16 -5.95 -0.08
CA ARG A 105 25.14 -6.60 -0.96
C ARG A 105 24.62 -6.73 -2.37
N GLN A 106 25.52 -6.89 -3.32
CA GLN A 106 25.22 -7.31 -4.68
C GLN A 106 25.15 -8.84 -4.75
N THR A 107 24.19 -9.38 -5.49
CA THR A 107 23.98 -10.84 -5.64
C THR A 107 24.02 -11.33 -7.08
N GLY A 108 24.06 -10.42 -8.05
CA GLY A 108 24.27 -10.70 -9.47
C GLY A 108 24.82 -9.47 -10.18
N ASP A 109 25.03 -9.55 -11.48
CA ASP A 109 25.68 -8.48 -12.26
C ASP A 109 24.91 -7.16 -12.17
N GLU A 110 23.58 -7.21 -12.20
CA GLU A 110 22.72 -6.02 -11.97
C GLU A 110 21.61 -6.25 -10.94
N VAL A 111 21.86 -7.13 -9.94
CA VAL A 111 20.93 -7.39 -8.83
C VAL A 111 21.53 -7.05 -7.47
N TRP A 112 20.85 -6.19 -6.72
CA TRP A 112 21.24 -5.75 -5.38
C TRP A 112 20.18 -6.08 -4.34
N LEU A 113 20.64 -6.63 -3.20
CA LEU A 113 19.82 -6.80 -2.03
C LEU A 113 19.83 -5.53 -1.19
N SER A 114 18.64 -5.14 -0.72
CA SER A 114 18.42 -3.94 0.06
C SER A 114 17.62 -4.24 1.32
N ARG A 115 17.84 -3.42 2.35
CA ARG A 115 17.06 -3.41 3.60
C ARG A 115 16.74 -1.99 4.00
N GLY A 116 15.62 -1.80 4.68
CA GLY A 116 15.18 -0.48 5.05
C GLY A 116 13.84 -0.45 5.75
N THR A 117 13.15 0.67 5.60
CA THR A 117 11.83 0.87 6.17
C THR A 117 10.85 1.40 5.13
N LEU A 118 9.57 1.07 5.36
CA LEU A 118 8.45 1.60 4.62
C LEU A 118 7.50 2.29 5.61
N LYS A 119 7.38 3.61 5.51
CA LYS A 119 6.37 4.37 6.24
C LYS A 119 5.15 4.55 5.35
N VAL A 120 3.96 4.18 5.84
CA VAL A 120 2.70 4.32 5.10
C VAL A 120 1.76 5.21 5.89
N ILE A 121 1.28 6.27 5.25
CA ILE A 121 0.42 7.30 5.83
C ILE A 121 -0.89 7.31 5.06
N ARG A 122 -2.02 7.11 5.74
CA ARG A 122 -3.36 7.27 5.18
C ARG A 122 -3.90 8.66 5.46
N HIS A 123 -4.32 9.39 4.43
CA HIS A 123 -4.65 10.80 4.57
C HIS A 123 -6.01 11.08 5.23
N SER A 124 -6.96 10.14 5.09
CA SER A 124 -8.34 10.29 5.56
C SER A 124 -8.44 10.44 7.08
N ASP A 125 -7.63 9.69 7.81
CA ASP A 125 -7.67 9.64 9.28
C ASP A 125 -6.28 9.80 9.93
N LYS A 126 -5.28 10.16 9.11
CA LYS A 126 -3.88 10.36 9.54
C LYS A 126 -3.27 9.13 10.22
N GLN A 127 -3.80 7.93 9.97
CA GLN A 127 -3.17 6.72 10.46
C GLN A 127 -1.82 6.50 9.76
N GLU A 128 -0.82 6.10 10.54
CA GLU A 128 0.53 5.80 10.06
C GLU A 128 1.00 4.45 10.56
N ILE A 129 1.77 3.74 9.75
CA ILE A 129 2.55 2.58 10.15
C ILE A 129 3.99 2.73 9.65
N LEU A 130 4.94 2.15 10.38
CA LEU A 130 6.34 2.01 9.97
C LEU A 130 6.70 0.54 10.06
N ILE A 131 7.18 -0.02 8.96
CA ILE A 131 7.59 -1.43 8.90
C ILE A 131 9.01 -1.57 8.40
N TRP A 132 9.69 -2.61 8.88
CA TRP A 132 10.95 -3.05 8.29
C TRP A 132 10.67 -3.80 7.00
N ILE A 133 11.49 -3.52 5.99
CA ILE A 133 11.43 -4.19 4.71
C ILE A 133 12.82 -4.66 4.27
N HIS A 134 12.81 -5.68 3.43
CA HIS A 134 13.97 -6.16 2.70
C HIS A 134 13.51 -6.60 1.32
N GLY A 135 14.43 -6.60 0.38
CA GLY A 135 14.07 -6.88 -1.00
C GLY A 135 15.29 -6.91 -1.89
N GLU A 136 15.01 -7.04 -3.17
CA GLU A 136 15.99 -6.92 -4.22
C GLU A 136 15.54 -5.88 -5.23
N GLY A 137 16.49 -5.28 -5.91
CA GLY A 137 16.20 -4.52 -7.11
C GLY A 137 17.33 -4.64 -8.11
N GLY A 138 16.98 -4.44 -9.37
CA GLY A 138 17.91 -4.69 -10.44
C GLY A 138 17.31 -4.58 -11.83
N CYS A 139 18.20 -4.83 -12.78
CA CYS A 139 17.97 -5.25 -14.15
C CYS A 139 18.77 -6.55 -14.37
#